data_AF-A0A8I0TW03-F1
#
_entry.id   AF-A0A8I0TW03-F1
#
_cell.length_a   1.000
_cell.length_b   1.000
_cell.length_c   1.000
_cell.angle_alpha   90.00
_cell.angle_beta   90.00
_cell.angle_gamma   90.00
#
_symmetry.space_group_name_H-M   'P 1'
#
loop_
_entity.id
_entity.type
_entity.pdbx_description
1 polymer ?
#
loop_
_entity_poly.entity_id
_entity_poly.type
_entity_poly.pdbx_seq_one_letter_code
_entity_poly.pdbx_strand_id
1 'polypeptide(L)'
;MRFLPHDAADELLVTPPCLAGGGDPRWVTVALHQAGGWRYDHTPLSPTIHLVRPDQQAELSLYPDPDEPWWTILHAPTDEHPAWYARFGARLPVEILAAFTDALTKPAPEAAASDPFEILYAAGWLEHSDVSASSPDSPVRVERAVQGQGSWFVTTSLPGDPDTVIWRAHLGADTPLHLVAAFTSALTDPAPLRRDPLALPFQARPTSRRPPLRRASWAGWIRWSSASKTSPPAAGVARPRCHRVGRSRHRAVRAD
;
A
#
# COMPACT_ATOMS: atom_id res chain seq x y z
N MET A 1 -8.93 29.84 19.13
CA MET A 1 -9.37 29.46 17.77
C MET A 1 -9.76 27.99 17.78
N ARG A 2 -11.05 27.67 17.62
CA ARG A 2 -11.53 26.30 17.47
C ARG A 2 -11.39 25.92 16.00
N PHE A 3 -10.61 24.91 15.69
CA PHE A 3 -10.67 24.23 14.40
C PHE A 3 -12.04 23.56 14.32
N LEU A 4 -12.93 24.06 13.46
CA LEU A 4 -14.14 23.34 13.11
C LEU A 4 -13.71 22.09 12.34
N PRO A 5 -14.17 20.89 12.70
CA PRO A 5 -13.94 19.71 11.88
C PRO A 5 -14.60 19.95 10.52
N HIS A 6 -13.84 19.77 9.44
CA HIS A 6 -14.38 19.83 8.08
C HIS A 6 -15.47 18.76 7.99
N ASP A 7 -16.69 19.18 7.63
CA ASP A 7 -17.84 18.29 7.54
C ASP A 7 -17.54 17.28 6.43
N ALA A 8 -17.80 15.99 6.66
CA ALA A 8 -17.58 14.94 5.65
C ALA A 8 -18.37 15.16 4.34
N ALA A 9 -19.27 16.16 4.34
CA ALA A 9 -20.03 16.65 3.20
C ALA A 9 -19.21 17.41 2.16
N ASP A 10 -17.99 17.87 2.49
CA ASP A 10 -17.14 18.65 1.59
C ASP A 10 -16.00 17.83 0.95
N GLU A 11 -15.80 16.55 1.30
CA GLU A 11 -14.80 15.70 0.65
C GLU A 11 -15.13 15.45 -0.84
N LEU A 12 -14.13 15.50 -1.71
CA LEU A 12 -14.22 15.10 -3.11
C LEU A 12 -13.76 13.67 -3.31
N LEU A 13 -14.42 12.93 -4.20
CA LEU A 13 -13.98 11.64 -4.70
C LEU A 13 -13.24 11.83 -6.03
N VAL A 14 -12.02 11.31 -6.13
CA VAL A 14 -11.19 11.40 -7.35
C VAL A 14 -11.07 10.03 -8.00
N THR A 15 -11.29 9.99 -9.32
CA THR A 15 -11.14 8.78 -10.14
C THR A 15 -10.50 9.11 -11.49
N PRO A 16 -9.43 8.41 -11.93
CA PRO A 16 -8.76 7.32 -11.22
C PRO A 16 -7.93 7.78 -10.01
N PRO A 17 -7.69 6.89 -9.02
CA PRO A 17 -6.92 7.18 -7.80
C PRO A 17 -5.54 7.77 -8.03
N CYS A 18 -4.85 7.34 -9.09
CA CYS A 18 -3.53 7.83 -9.47
C CYS A 18 -3.50 9.35 -9.73
N LEU A 19 -4.65 9.99 -9.97
CA LEU A 19 -4.75 11.43 -10.17
C LEU A 19 -5.11 12.20 -8.89
N ALA A 20 -5.32 11.54 -7.74
CA ALA A 20 -5.76 12.21 -6.51
C ALA A 20 -4.72 13.16 -5.88
N GLY A 21 -3.47 13.15 -6.37
CA GLY A 21 -2.34 13.90 -5.82
C GLY A 21 -1.70 13.24 -4.62
N GLY A 22 -0.72 13.90 -4.00
CA GLY A 22 0.08 13.35 -2.90
C GLY A 22 -0.75 12.91 -1.69
N GLY A 23 -1.66 13.75 -1.19
CA GLY A 23 -2.38 13.49 0.05
C GLY A 23 -1.54 13.85 1.28
N ASP A 24 -1.91 13.35 2.46
CA ASP A 24 -1.22 13.66 3.72
C ASP A 24 -0.06 12.68 3.99
N PRO A 25 1.21 13.15 3.99
CA PRO A 25 2.39 12.30 4.25
C PRO A 25 2.36 11.55 5.59
N ARG A 26 1.54 12.00 6.54
CA ARG A 26 1.37 11.32 7.84
C ARG A 26 0.77 9.93 7.71
N TRP A 27 0.06 9.63 6.62
CA TRP A 27 -0.46 8.27 6.36
C TRP A 27 0.64 7.23 6.25
N VAL A 28 1.81 7.61 5.71
CA VAL A 28 2.98 6.74 5.60
C VAL A 28 3.87 6.88 6.83
N THR A 29 4.24 8.11 7.18
CA THR A 29 5.26 8.35 8.22
C THR A 29 4.78 7.97 9.63
N VAL A 30 3.52 8.22 9.98
CA VAL A 30 2.97 7.80 11.29
C VAL A 30 2.79 6.29 11.35
N ALA A 31 2.35 5.66 10.26
CA ALA A 31 2.18 4.20 10.20
C ALA A 31 3.52 3.48 10.37
N LEU A 32 4.56 3.89 9.64
CA LEU A 32 5.90 3.33 9.77
C LEU A 32 6.47 3.52 11.18
N HIS A 33 6.27 4.70 11.78
CA HIS A 33 6.74 4.96 13.13
C HIS A 33 5.99 4.14 14.19
N GLN A 34 4.66 4.15 14.17
CA GLN A 34 3.82 3.57 15.22
C GLN A 34 3.64 2.06 15.08
N ALA A 35 3.40 1.56 13.87
CA ALA A 35 3.16 0.14 13.61
C ALA A 35 4.44 -0.61 13.21
N GLY A 36 5.31 0.03 12.41
CA GLY A 36 6.57 -0.56 11.97
C GLY A 36 7.74 -0.36 12.93
N GLY A 37 7.59 0.48 13.96
CA GLY A 37 8.65 0.80 14.93
C GLY A 37 9.81 1.61 14.34
N TRP A 38 9.66 2.21 13.16
CA TRP A 38 10.71 3.01 12.52
C TRP A 38 11.04 4.23 13.38
N ARG A 39 12.31 4.61 13.42
CA ARG A 39 12.80 5.69 14.26
C ARG A 39 13.11 6.90 13.41
N TYR A 40 12.84 8.09 13.94
CA TYR A 40 13.31 9.33 13.35
C TYR A 40 14.83 9.38 13.44
N ASP A 41 15.49 9.67 12.32
CA ASP A 41 16.84 10.21 12.38
C ASP A 41 16.72 11.73 12.44
N HIS A 42 17.13 12.30 13.55
CA HIS A 42 17.08 13.74 13.75
C HIS A 42 18.39 14.34 13.25
N THR A 43 18.42 14.73 11.98
CA THR A 43 19.42 15.69 11.50
C THR A 43 18.95 17.10 11.86
N PRO A 44 19.62 17.80 12.81
CA PRO A 44 19.20 19.14 13.21
C PRO A 44 19.16 20.09 12.01
N LEU A 45 18.11 20.92 11.94
CA LEU A 45 17.90 21.92 10.89
C LEU A 45 17.63 21.35 9.48
N SER A 46 17.46 20.03 9.33
CA SER A 46 17.01 19.44 8.08
C SER A 46 15.50 19.56 7.94
N PRO A 47 14.97 20.05 6.81
CA PRO A 47 13.53 20.05 6.53
C PRO A 47 13.04 18.68 6.03
N THR A 48 13.95 17.71 5.89
CA THR A 48 13.68 16.36 5.42
C THR A 48 13.20 15.49 6.56
N ILE A 49 12.11 14.75 6.35
CA ILE A 49 11.72 13.67 7.25
C ILE A 49 12.54 12.44 6.88
N HIS A 50 13.32 11.93 7.83
CA HIS A 50 14.11 10.71 7.69
C HIS A 50 13.67 9.69 8.74
N LEU A 51 13.36 8.48 8.28
CA LEU A 51 12.93 7.35 9.09
C LEU A 51 13.84 6.16 8.80
N VAL A 52 14.34 5.52 9.86
CA VAL A 52 15.19 4.34 9.77
C VAL A 52 14.50 3.17 10.45
N ARG A 53 14.49 2.02 9.79
CA ARG A 53 14.00 0.77 10.37
C ARG A 53 14.92 0.35 11.55
N PRO A 54 14.40 -0.26 12.63
CA PRO A 54 15.22 -0.63 13.79
C PRO A 54 16.44 -1.52 13.51
N ASP A 55 16.38 -2.36 12.48
CA ASP A 55 17.46 -3.24 12.01
C ASP A 55 18.49 -2.52 11.12
N GLN A 56 18.28 -1.22 10.84
CA GLN A 56 19.07 -0.39 9.92
C GLN A 56 19.11 -0.91 8.47
N GLN A 57 18.24 -1.85 8.09
CA GLN A 57 18.22 -2.41 6.74
C GLN A 57 17.48 -1.54 5.75
N ALA A 58 16.58 -0.66 6.21
CA ALA A 58 15.83 0.22 5.34
C ALA A 58 15.76 1.64 5.91
N GLU A 59 15.88 2.63 5.03
CA GLU A 59 15.60 4.03 5.32
C GLU A 59 14.51 4.57 4.40
N LEU A 60 13.76 5.55 4.90
CA LEU A 60 12.82 6.35 4.13
C LEU A 60 13.15 7.83 4.34
N SER A 61 13.26 8.55 3.23
CA SER A 61 13.51 9.98 3.16
C SER A 61 12.37 10.67 2.40
N LEU A 62 11.88 11.78 2.95
CA LEU A 62 10.90 12.67 2.33
C LEU A 62 11.51 14.08 2.20
N TYR A 63 11.90 14.47 0.99
CA TYR A 63 12.66 15.71 0.71
C TYR A 63 11.80 16.82 0.04
N PRO A 64 11.63 18.02 0.63
CA PRO A 64 10.65 19.05 0.24
C PRO A 64 10.81 19.75 -1.13
N ASP A 65 11.44 19.12 -2.11
CA ASP A 65 11.67 19.67 -3.45
C ASP A 65 10.45 19.47 -4.37
N PRO A 66 9.95 20.54 -5.04
CA PRO A 66 8.83 20.43 -5.98
C PRO A 66 9.15 19.78 -7.33
N ASP A 67 10.43 19.73 -7.74
CA ASP A 67 10.88 19.33 -9.08
C ASP A 67 11.51 17.91 -9.13
N GLU A 68 11.85 17.32 -7.98
CA GLU A 68 12.48 16.00 -7.83
C GLU A 68 11.58 14.95 -7.13
N PRO A 69 11.87 13.62 -7.22
CA PRO A 69 11.03 12.63 -6.56
C PRO A 69 11.08 12.74 -5.03
N TRP A 70 9.95 13.16 -4.45
CA TRP A 70 9.79 13.52 -3.04
C TRP A 70 9.90 12.33 -2.06
N TRP A 71 9.74 11.07 -2.45
CA TRP A 71 9.97 9.94 -1.53
C TRP A 71 11.13 9.08 -2.02
N THR A 72 12.06 8.75 -1.13
CA THR A 72 13.13 7.79 -1.41
C THR A 72 13.16 6.74 -0.32
N ILE A 73 13.15 5.47 -0.73
CA ILE A 73 13.39 4.32 0.14
C ILE A 73 14.69 3.69 -0.32
N LEU A 74 15.64 3.51 0.60
CA LEU A 74 16.86 2.76 0.37
C LEU A 74 16.83 1.51 1.24
N HIS A 75 17.27 0.39 0.67
CA HIS A 75 17.42 -0.85 1.40
C HIS A 75 18.85 -1.36 1.24
N ALA A 76 19.49 -1.60 2.38
CA ALA A 76 20.82 -2.18 2.46
C ALA A 76 20.82 -3.63 1.93
N PRO A 77 21.94 -4.13 1.42
CA PRO A 77 22.01 -5.53 1.02
C PRO A 77 21.86 -6.44 2.24
N THR A 78 21.25 -7.60 2.04
CA THR A 78 21.18 -8.70 3.00
C THR A 78 21.85 -9.94 2.40
N ASP A 79 22.01 -11.00 3.20
CA ASP A 79 22.56 -12.27 2.70
C ASP A 79 21.72 -12.89 1.57
N GLU A 80 20.43 -12.56 1.52
CA GLU A 80 19.47 -13.12 0.56
C GLU A 80 19.17 -12.18 -0.61
N HIS A 81 19.35 -10.87 -0.45
CA HIS A 81 18.92 -9.86 -1.42
C HIS A 81 19.94 -8.74 -1.60
N PRO A 82 20.26 -8.34 -2.85
CA PRO A 82 21.09 -7.16 -3.10
C PRO A 82 20.47 -5.88 -2.54
N ALA A 83 21.29 -4.84 -2.47
CA ALA A 83 20.81 -3.50 -2.15
C ALA A 83 19.84 -3.03 -3.24
N TRP A 84 18.76 -2.37 -2.84
CA TRP A 84 17.77 -1.83 -3.77
C TRP A 84 17.27 -0.47 -3.31
N TYR A 85 16.60 0.24 -4.19
CA TYR A 85 15.98 1.52 -3.88
C TYR A 85 14.65 1.68 -4.59
N ALA A 86 13.80 2.54 -4.05
CA ALA A 86 12.58 2.99 -4.68
C ALA A 86 12.44 4.50 -4.52
N ARG A 87 12.11 5.20 -5.62
CA ARG A 87 11.89 6.64 -5.64
C ARG A 87 10.50 6.94 -6.16
N PHE A 88 9.80 7.84 -5.51
CA PHE A 88 8.43 8.20 -5.87
C PHE A 88 8.24 9.71 -5.91
N GLY A 89 7.51 10.17 -6.91
CA GLY A 89 7.21 11.57 -7.13
C GLY A 89 6.36 12.18 -6.02
N ALA A 90 6.52 13.50 -5.86
CA ALA A 90 5.74 14.38 -4.98
C ALA A 90 4.22 14.14 -4.99
N ARG A 91 3.67 13.85 -6.17
CA ARG A 91 2.22 13.75 -6.37
C ARG A 91 1.70 12.31 -6.38
N LEU A 92 2.54 11.32 -6.10
CA LEU A 92 2.08 9.94 -5.92
C LEU A 92 1.10 9.91 -4.74
N PRO A 93 -0.13 9.40 -4.92
CA PRO A 93 -1.04 9.20 -3.80
C PRO A 93 -0.41 8.37 -2.68
N VAL A 94 -0.45 8.91 -1.45
CA VAL A 94 0.08 8.26 -0.24
C VAL A 94 -0.53 6.88 0.01
N GLU A 95 -1.71 6.57 -0.52
CA GLU A 95 -2.37 5.26 -0.43
C GLU A 95 -1.64 4.21 -1.27
N ILE A 96 -1.14 4.60 -2.45
CA ILE A 96 -0.33 3.72 -3.31
C ILE A 96 1.05 3.50 -2.67
N LEU A 97 1.67 4.58 -2.15
CA LEU A 97 2.93 4.46 -1.40
C LEU A 97 2.74 3.63 -0.13
N ALA A 98 1.62 3.81 0.58
CA ALA A 98 1.28 3.06 1.78
C ALA A 98 1.27 1.57 1.48
N ALA A 99 0.63 1.11 0.40
CA ALA A 99 0.62 -0.30 0.02
C ALA A 99 2.04 -0.88 -0.16
N PHE A 100 2.95 -0.13 -0.79
CA PHE A 100 4.36 -0.51 -0.92
C PHE A 100 5.03 -0.61 0.47
N THR A 101 4.90 0.41 1.31
CA THR A 101 5.52 0.44 2.64
C THR A 101 4.92 -0.60 3.59
N ASP A 102 3.64 -0.90 3.46
CA ASP A 102 2.93 -1.89 4.27
C ASP A 102 3.42 -3.31 3.90
N ALA A 103 3.61 -3.59 2.61
CA ALA A 103 4.28 -4.80 2.14
C ALA A 103 5.74 -4.89 2.62
N LEU A 104 6.47 -3.77 2.61
CA LEU A 104 7.85 -3.70 3.11
C LEU A 104 7.96 -4.02 4.61
N THR A 105 6.97 -3.64 5.42
CA THR A 105 6.97 -3.93 6.87
C THR A 105 6.52 -5.34 7.23
N LYS A 106 5.87 -6.06 6.31
CA LYS A 106 5.43 -7.44 6.52
C LYS A 106 6.56 -8.41 6.17
N PRO A 107 6.62 -9.59 6.80
CA PRO A 107 7.50 -10.66 6.35
C PRO A 107 7.24 -10.96 4.88
N ALA A 108 8.32 -11.25 4.13
CA ALA A 108 8.19 -11.67 2.74
C ALA A 108 7.27 -12.90 2.66
N PRO A 109 6.37 -12.96 1.66
CA PRO A 109 5.50 -14.10 1.50
C PRO A 109 6.31 -15.36 1.15
N GLU A 110 5.93 -16.50 1.73
CA GLU A 110 6.54 -17.81 1.39
C GLU A 110 6.18 -18.25 -0.05
N ALA A 111 5.01 -17.83 -0.53
CA ALA A 111 4.58 -18.09 -1.89
C ALA A 111 5.25 -17.11 -2.86
N ALA A 112 5.54 -17.58 -4.08
CA ALA A 112 6.05 -16.72 -5.15
C ALA A 112 5.10 -15.54 -5.39
N ALA A 113 5.66 -14.33 -5.44
CA ALA A 113 4.90 -13.14 -5.78
C ALA A 113 4.37 -13.25 -7.21
N SER A 114 3.14 -12.76 -7.43
CA SER A 114 2.59 -12.62 -8.79
C SER A 114 3.44 -11.66 -9.61
N ASP A 115 3.59 -11.94 -10.91
CA ASP A 115 4.21 -11.01 -11.84
C ASP A 115 3.39 -9.70 -11.87
N PRO A 116 4.01 -8.53 -11.65
CA PRO A 116 3.35 -7.24 -11.79
C PRO A 116 2.58 -7.06 -13.10
N PHE A 117 3.08 -7.55 -14.23
CA PHE A 117 2.35 -7.42 -15.51
C PHE A 117 1.06 -8.24 -15.55
N GLU A 118 1.04 -9.43 -14.95
CA GLU A 118 -0.18 -10.24 -14.80
C GLU A 118 -1.26 -9.49 -14.00
N ILE A 119 -0.86 -8.75 -12.95
CA ILE A 119 -1.78 -7.91 -12.16
C ILE A 119 -2.37 -6.79 -13.04
N LEU A 120 -1.54 -6.15 -13.88
CA LEU A 120 -1.99 -5.10 -14.80
C LEU A 120 -2.98 -5.65 -15.83
N TYR A 121 -2.66 -6.78 -16.46
CA TYR A 121 -3.50 -7.39 -17.48
C TYR A 121 -4.82 -7.90 -16.92
N ALA A 122 -4.80 -8.50 -15.71
CA ALA A 122 -6.02 -8.89 -15.01
C ALA A 122 -6.93 -7.68 -14.69
N ALA A 123 -6.35 -6.49 -14.50
CA ALA A 123 -7.07 -5.23 -14.32
C ALA A 123 -7.49 -4.57 -15.66
N GLY A 124 -7.27 -5.24 -16.80
CA GLY A 124 -7.67 -4.78 -18.12
C GLY A 124 -6.72 -3.77 -18.76
N TRP A 125 -5.50 -3.62 -18.26
CA TRP A 125 -4.50 -2.72 -18.86
C TRP A 125 -4.07 -3.21 -20.24
N LEU A 126 -3.74 -2.26 -21.11
CA LEU A 126 -3.34 -2.50 -22.48
C LEU A 126 -1.84 -2.78 -22.55
N GLU A 127 -1.48 -3.95 -23.07
CA GLU A 127 -0.10 -4.29 -23.38
C GLU A 127 0.39 -3.49 -24.60
N HIS A 128 1.57 -2.91 -24.49
CA HIS A 128 2.27 -2.26 -25.60
C HIS A 128 3.47 -3.07 -26.09
N SER A 129 4.11 -3.79 -25.17
CA SER A 129 5.20 -4.73 -25.41
C SER A 129 5.34 -5.64 -24.20
N ASP A 130 6.16 -6.70 -24.31
CA ASP A 130 6.49 -7.64 -23.22
C ASP A 130 7.08 -6.97 -21.95
N VAL A 131 7.35 -5.67 -22.01
CA VAL A 131 7.94 -4.87 -20.93
C VAL A 131 7.19 -3.55 -20.70
N SER A 132 6.00 -3.36 -21.26
CA SER A 132 5.24 -2.12 -21.12
C SER A 132 3.73 -2.35 -21.16
N ALA A 133 3.03 -1.74 -20.22
CA ALA A 133 1.58 -1.72 -20.16
C ALA A 133 1.05 -0.32 -19.79
N SER A 134 -0.17 0.00 -20.24
CA SER A 134 -0.83 1.26 -19.94
C SER A 134 -2.27 1.08 -19.47
N SER A 135 -2.72 2.01 -18.63
CA SER A 135 -4.08 2.03 -18.14
C SER A 135 -5.07 2.30 -19.30
N PRO A 136 -6.28 1.71 -19.30
CA PRO A 136 -7.27 1.88 -20.38
C PRO A 136 -7.62 3.35 -20.68
N ASP A 137 -7.72 4.18 -19.65
CA ASP A 137 -8.00 5.62 -19.77
C ASP A 137 -6.74 6.47 -19.96
N SER A 138 -5.57 5.82 -20.08
CA SER A 138 -4.25 6.36 -20.40
C SER A 138 -3.61 7.46 -19.53
N PRO A 139 -3.93 7.67 -18.24
CA PRO A 139 -3.04 8.51 -17.44
C PRO A 139 -1.77 7.76 -17.05
N VAL A 140 -1.77 6.42 -16.94
CA VAL A 140 -0.63 5.69 -16.36
C VAL A 140 0.02 4.73 -17.33
N ARG A 141 1.35 4.72 -17.34
CA ARG A 141 2.20 3.80 -18.08
C ARG A 141 3.21 3.15 -17.13
N VAL A 142 3.34 1.83 -17.21
CA VAL A 142 4.32 1.02 -16.48
C VAL A 142 5.27 0.40 -17.49
N GLU A 143 6.57 0.52 -17.25
CA GLU A 143 7.63 0.03 -18.12
C GLU A 143 8.72 -0.67 -17.29
N ARG A 144 9.22 -1.80 -17.80
CA ARG A 144 10.38 -2.51 -17.26
C ARG A 144 11.58 -2.30 -18.18
N ALA A 145 12.70 -1.83 -17.63
CA ALA A 145 13.89 -1.56 -18.40
C ALA A 145 14.48 -2.85 -19.01
N VAL A 146 14.66 -2.84 -20.33
CA VAL A 146 15.26 -3.96 -21.08
C VAL A 146 16.78 -3.99 -20.93
N GLN A 147 17.43 -2.82 -20.86
CA GLN A 147 18.89 -2.68 -20.89
C GLN A 147 19.53 -2.36 -19.51
N GLY A 148 18.82 -2.60 -18.41
CA GLY A 148 19.35 -2.39 -17.06
C GLY A 148 18.58 -3.19 -16.03
N GLN A 149 19.08 -4.39 -15.73
CA GLN A 149 18.69 -5.35 -14.68
C GLN A 149 17.18 -5.44 -14.29
N GLY A 150 16.23 -5.02 -15.14
CA GLY A 150 14.80 -5.08 -14.86
C GLY A 150 14.25 -3.98 -13.93
N SER A 151 14.85 -2.78 -13.92
CA SER A 151 14.28 -1.64 -13.17
C SER A 151 12.87 -1.27 -13.67
N TRP A 152 12.00 -0.82 -12.78
CA TRP A 152 10.61 -0.48 -13.10
C TRP A 152 10.39 1.03 -13.10
N PHE A 153 9.77 1.53 -14.16
CA PHE A 153 9.37 2.92 -14.32
C PHE A 153 7.86 3.01 -14.42
N VAL A 154 7.26 3.88 -13.61
CA VAL A 154 5.84 4.15 -13.66
C VAL A 154 5.64 5.64 -13.83
N THR A 155 4.94 6.04 -14.88
CA THR A 155 4.69 7.44 -15.19
C THR A 155 3.20 7.66 -15.24
N THR A 156 2.74 8.68 -14.51
CA THR A 156 1.38 9.19 -14.64
C THR A 156 1.39 10.56 -15.29
N SER A 157 0.71 10.70 -16.42
CA SER A 157 0.54 11.94 -17.18
C SER A 157 -0.89 12.45 -17.11
N LEU A 158 -1.08 13.71 -17.50
CA LEU A 158 -2.38 14.35 -17.58
C LEU A 158 -3.24 13.66 -18.67
N PRO A 159 -4.50 13.30 -18.38
CA PRO A 159 -5.39 12.76 -19.40
C PRO A 159 -5.52 13.70 -20.60
N GLY A 160 -5.25 13.19 -21.79
CA GLY A 160 -5.29 13.96 -23.04
C GLY A 160 -4.02 14.77 -23.35
N ASP A 161 -3.04 14.80 -22.44
CA ASP A 161 -1.73 15.42 -22.63
C ASP A 161 -0.62 14.55 -22.01
N PRO A 162 -0.10 13.58 -22.78
CA PRO A 162 0.90 12.62 -22.28
C PRO A 162 2.25 13.26 -21.94
N ASP A 163 2.56 14.45 -22.49
CA ASP A 163 3.81 15.17 -22.24
C ASP A 163 3.83 15.84 -20.86
N THR A 164 2.65 16.17 -20.33
CA THR A 164 2.50 16.71 -18.97
C THR A 164 2.49 15.59 -17.94
N VAL A 165 3.67 15.27 -17.42
CA VAL A 165 3.84 14.29 -16.33
C VAL A 165 3.40 14.87 -14.98
N ILE A 166 2.53 14.15 -14.28
CA ILE A 166 2.04 14.49 -12.94
C ILE A 166 2.96 13.92 -11.87
N TRP A 167 3.34 12.64 -11.98
CA TRP A 167 4.32 12.01 -11.10
C TRP A 167 4.98 10.82 -11.78
N ARG A 168 6.14 10.41 -11.24
CA ARG A 168 6.85 9.20 -11.64
C ARG A 168 7.21 8.36 -10.42
N ALA A 169 7.34 7.07 -10.60
CA ALA A 169 7.99 6.16 -9.67
C ALA A 169 9.10 5.40 -10.41
N HIS A 170 10.19 5.15 -9.70
CA HIS A 170 11.32 4.37 -10.17
C HIS A 170 11.71 3.36 -9.10
N LEU A 171 11.53 2.09 -9.40
CA LEU A 171 11.94 0.98 -8.54
C LEU A 171 13.20 0.38 -9.15
N GLY A 172 14.27 0.30 -8.37
CA GLY A 172 15.53 -0.27 -8.82
C GLY A 172 15.36 -1.74 -9.22
N ALA A 173 16.25 -2.22 -10.08
CA ALA A 173 16.29 -3.60 -10.58
C ALA A 173 16.10 -4.68 -9.50
N ASP A 174 16.81 -4.55 -8.38
CA ASP A 174 16.81 -5.54 -7.31
C ASP A 174 15.65 -5.36 -6.31
N THR A 175 14.67 -4.51 -6.62
CA THR A 175 13.48 -4.33 -5.77
C THR A 175 12.70 -5.65 -5.70
N PRO A 176 12.45 -6.20 -4.49
CA PRO A 176 11.74 -7.47 -4.35
C PRO A 176 10.37 -7.46 -5.05
N LEU A 177 10.08 -8.53 -5.80
CA LEU A 177 8.91 -8.61 -6.67
C LEU A 177 7.58 -8.45 -5.91
N HIS A 178 7.50 -8.93 -4.66
CA HIS A 178 6.30 -8.76 -3.83
C HIS A 178 6.01 -7.29 -3.50
N LEU A 179 7.03 -6.43 -3.41
CA LEU A 179 6.84 -4.99 -3.21
C LEU A 179 6.33 -4.32 -4.49
N VAL A 180 6.89 -4.70 -5.63
CA VAL A 180 6.42 -4.24 -6.95
C VAL A 180 4.97 -4.69 -7.16
N ALA A 181 4.63 -5.94 -6.85
CA ALA A 181 3.28 -6.48 -6.94
C ALA A 181 2.29 -5.75 -6.03
N ALA A 182 2.68 -5.40 -4.79
CA ALA A 182 1.83 -4.63 -3.88
C ALA A 182 1.57 -3.20 -4.40
N PHE A 183 2.61 -2.54 -4.93
CA PHE A 183 2.49 -1.23 -5.58
C PHE A 183 1.54 -1.30 -6.80
N THR A 184 1.76 -2.28 -7.67
CA THR A 184 0.95 -2.49 -8.87
C THR A 184 -0.50 -2.81 -8.53
N SER A 185 -0.75 -3.61 -7.49
CA SER A 185 -2.11 -3.91 -7.01
C SER A 185 -2.84 -2.66 -6.52
N ALA A 186 -2.13 -1.77 -5.81
CA ALA A 186 -2.71 -0.49 -5.37
C ALA A 186 -2.93 0.48 -6.54
N LEU A 187 -2.09 0.39 -7.58
CA LEU A 187 -2.22 1.20 -8.79
C LEU A 187 -3.44 0.81 -9.64
N THR A 188 -3.83 -0.47 -9.62
CA THR A 188 -4.97 -1.00 -10.38
C THR A 188 -6.29 -0.98 -9.61
N ASP A 189 -6.29 -0.61 -8.32
CA ASP A 189 -7.52 -0.50 -7.53
C ASP A 189 -8.41 0.65 -8.07
N PRO A 190 -9.65 0.36 -8.54
CA PRO A 190 -10.54 1.39 -9.06
C PRO A 190 -11.24 2.22 -7.97
N ALA A 191 -11.04 1.89 -6.68
CA ALA A 191 -11.74 2.55 -5.58
C ALA A 191 -11.41 4.05 -5.52
N PRO A 192 -12.41 4.95 -5.56
CA PRO A 192 -12.17 6.39 -5.58
C PRO A 192 -11.51 6.87 -4.27
N LEU A 193 -10.55 7.78 -4.39
CA LEU A 193 -9.87 8.37 -3.24
C LEU A 193 -10.58 9.64 -2.79
N ARG A 194 -10.72 9.79 -1.46
CA ARG A 194 -11.29 10.96 -0.82
C ARG A 194 -10.23 12.03 -0.66
N ARG A 195 -10.56 13.27 -0.99
CA ARG A 195 -9.67 14.41 -0.88
C ARG A 195 -10.39 15.64 -0.36
N ASP A 196 -9.71 16.37 0.52
CA ASP A 196 -10.10 17.72 0.88
C ASP A 196 -10.02 18.60 -0.39
N PRO A 197 -11.09 19.34 -0.76
CA PRO A 197 -11.08 20.27 -1.90
C PRO A 197 -9.91 21.26 -1.91
N LEU A 198 -9.45 21.68 -0.73
CA LEU A 198 -8.35 22.63 -0.57
C LEU A 198 -6.97 21.97 -0.78
N ALA A 199 -6.86 20.67 -0.53
CA ALA A 199 -5.62 19.89 -0.72
C ALA A 199 -5.52 19.25 -2.12
N LEU A 200 -6.57 19.36 -2.93
CA LEU A 200 -6.64 18.74 -4.25
C LEU A 200 -5.79 19.52 -5.28
N PRO A 201 -4.79 18.90 -5.92
CA PRO A 201 -4.00 19.59 -6.94
C PRO A 201 -4.86 19.96 -8.15
N PHE A 202 -4.48 21.03 -8.85
CA PHE A 202 -5.24 21.55 -10.00
C PHE A 202 -5.52 20.47 -11.05
N GLN A 203 -4.51 19.66 -11.37
CA GLN A 203 -4.57 18.54 -12.33
C GLN A 203 -5.68 17.51 -12.01
N ALA A 204 -6.06 17.38 -10.74
CA ALA A 204 -7.02 16.39 -10.24
C ALA A 204 -8.47 16.91 -10.15
N ARG A 205 -8.68 18.23 -10.35
CA ARG A 205 -10.01 18.85 -10.25
C ARG A 205 -11.00 18.34 -11.30
N PRO A 206 -10.62 18.16 -12.58
CA PRO A 206 -11.54 17.67 -13.62
C PRO A 206 -12.07 16.25 -13.35
N THR A 207 -11.31 15.44 -12.63
CA THR A 207 -11.62 14.04 -12.31
C THR A 207 -12.25 13.87 -10.93
N SER A 208 -12.51 14.97 -10.23
CA SER A 208 -13.15 14.98 -8.92
C SER A 208 -14.67 15.09 -9.03
N ARG A 209 -15.38 14.36 -8.17
CA ARG A 209 -16.84 14.43 -8.03
C ARG A 209 -17.20 14.52 -6.56
N ARG A 210 -18.23 15.29 -6.23
CA ARG A 210 -18.77 15.27 -4.87
C ARG A 210 -19.50 13.93 -4.66
N PRO A 211 -19.28 13.24 -3.52
CA PRO A 211 -20.10 12.10 -3.17
C PRO A 211 -21.57 12.55 -3.08
N PRO A 212 -22.54 11.70 -3.45
CA PRO A 212 -23.94 12.02 -3.20
C PRO A 212 -24.12 12.27 -1.71
N LEU A 213 -24.78 13.38 -1.34
CA LEU A 213 -25.07 13.75 0.04
C LEU A 213 -25.80 12.60 0.74
N ARG A 214 -25.05 11.74 1.44
CA ARG A 214 -25.65 10.80 2.38
C ARG A 214 -26.04 11.62 3.59
N ARG A 215 -27.34 11.67 3.92
CA ARG A 215 -27.76 12.04 5.28
C ARG A 215 -26.98 11.13 6.23
N ALA A 216 -26.15 11.74 7.08
CA ALA A 216 -25.28 11.03 7.99
C ALA A 216 -26.12 10.17 8.95
N SER A 217 -26.22 8.86 8.68
CA SER A 217 -26.51 7.87 9.71
C SER A 217 -25.17 7.45 10.31
N TRP A 218 -24.94 7.80 11.57
CA TRP A 218 -23.68 7.69 12.32
C TRP A 218 -23.16 6.25 12.56
N ALA A 219 -23.62 5.24 11.82
CA ALA A 219 -23.35 3.82 12.08
C ALA A 219 -22.28 3.19 11.16
N GLY A 220 -21.29 3.97 10.69
CA GLY A 220 -20.31 3.51 9.69
C GLY A 220 -18.84 3.54 10.10
N TRP A 221 -18.49 4.17 11.23
CA TRP A 221 -17.09 4.43 11.60
C TRP A 221 -16.36 3.23 12.24
N ILE A 222 -17.03 2.08 12.44
CA ILE A 222 -16.42 0.84 12.98
C ILE A 222 -16.71 -0.34 12.04
N ARG A 223 -16.20 -0.32 10.80
CA ARG A 223 -16.25 -1.50 9.92
C ARG A 223 -14.95 -1.83 9.19
N TRP A 224 -13.87 -1.05 9.38
CA TRP A 224 -12.55 -1.39 8.81
C TRP A 224 -11.46 -1.68 9.85
N SER A 225 -11.71 -1.42 11.14
CA SER A 225 -10.78 -1.73 12.24
C SER A 225 -10.93 -3.17 12.79
N SER A 226 -11.71 -4.03 12.15
CA SER A 226 -11.95 -5.42 12.60
C SER A 226 -11.81 -6.51 11.53
N ALA A 227 -11.32 -6.19 10.32
CA ALA A 227 -11.12 -7.20 9.27
C ALA A 227 -9.73 -7.88 9.29
N SER A 228 -8.87 -7.55 10.25
CA SER A 228 -7.57 -8.21 10.47
C SER A 228 -7.45 -8.82 11.87
N LYS A 229 -8.53 -9.47 12.32
CA LYS A 229 -8.43 -10.57 13.30
C LYS A 229 -8.96 -11.84 12.64
N THR A 230 -8.06 -12.56 11.99
CA THR A 230 -8.23 -13.97 11.65
C THR A 230 -8.41 -14.72 12.97
N SER A 231 -9.64 -15.15 13.28
CA SER A 231 -9.82 -16.27 14.21
C SER A 231 -9.41 -17.56 13.49
N PRO A 232 -8.70 -18.48 14.18
CA PRO A 232 -8.20 -19.72 13.60
C PRO A 232 -9.35 -20.68 13.23
N PRO A 233 -9.10 -21.64 12.32
CA PRO A 233 -10.10 -22.63 11.94
C PRO A 233 -10.53 -23.45 13.17
N ALA A 234 -11.84 -23.59 13.33
CA ALA A 234 -12.44 -24.46 14.33
C ALA A 234 -11.98 -25.90 14.11
N ALA A 235 -11.07 -26.37 14.96
CA ALA A 235 -10.80 -27.79 15.13
C ALA A 235 -12.10 -28.47 15.59
N GLY A 236 -12.61 -29.37 14.76
CA GLY A 236 -13.73 -30.24 15.10
C GLY A 236 -13.36 -31.14 16.26
N VAL A 237 -13.67 -30.72 17.48
CA VAL A 237 -13.71 -31.61 18.64
C VAL A 237 -15.08 -32.25 18.69
N ALA A 238 -15.15 -33.48 18.19
CA ALA A 238 -16.27 -34.38 18.44
C ALA A 238 -16.46 -34.54 19.95
N ARG A 239 -17.61 -34.06 20.45
CA ARG A 239 -18.04 -34.33 21.83
C ARG A 239 -18.41 -35.81 21.97
N PRO A 240 -17.87 -36.53 22.97
CA PRO A 240 -18.35 -37.87 23.29
C PRO A 240 -19.71 -37.76 23.99
N ARG A 241 -20.68 -38.54 23.49
CA ARG A 241 -21.99 -38.72 24.14
C ARG A 241 -21.78 -39.52 25.43
N CYS A 242 -22.02 -38.89 26.58
CA CYS A 242 -22.25 -39.61 27.83
C CYS A 242 -23.63 -40.30 27.77
N HIS A 243 -23.64 -41.62 27.61
CA HIS A 243 -24.72 -42.45 28.15
C HIS A 243 -24.30 -43.00 29.52
N ARG A 244 -25.27 -42.94 30.43
CA ARG A 244 -25.16 -43.14 31.86
C ARG A 244 -25.66 -44.54 32.23
N VAL A 245 -24.98 -45.14 33.21
CA VAL A 245 -25.41 -46.19 34.17
C VAL A 245 -25.48 -47.65 33.70
N GLY A 246 -24.78 -48.52 34.43
CA GLY A 246 -24.97 -49.98 34.38
C GLY A 246 -24.05 -50.82 35.30
N ARG A 247 -24.10 -50.58 36.61
CA ARG A 247 -23.69 -51.42 37.76
C ARG A 247 -22.90 -52.76 37.55
N SER A 248 -21.78 -52.85 38.32
CA SER A 248 -21.36 -53.97 39.21
C SER A 248 -20.87 -55.30 38.57
N ARG A 249 -19.89 -56.09 39.05
CA ARG A 249 -19.31 -56.38 40.38
C ARG A 249 -17.88 -56.97 40.24
N HIS A 250 -17.07 -56.75 41.28
CA HIS A 250 -16.08 -57.61 41.97
C HIS A 250 -15.12 -58.59 41.27
N ARG A 251 -13.89 -58.60 41.86
CA ARG A 251 -12.97 -59.73 42.19
C ARG A 251 -11.71 -59.78 41.30
N ALA A 252 -10.54 -59.24 41.68
CA ALA A 252 -9.56 -59.61 42.71
C ALA A 252 -8.45 -60.61 42.23
N VAL A 253 -7.19 -60.24 42.54
CA VAL A 253 -5.99 -61.06 42.89
C VAL A 253 -4.87 -61.30 41.83
N ARG A 254 -3.66 -60.79 42.21
CA ARG A 254 -2.22 -61.17 42.00
C ARG A 254 -1.67 -61.36 40.57
N ALA A 255 -0.54 -60.73 40.18
CA ALA A 255 0.86 -60.85 40.63
C ALA A 255 1.51 -62.19 40.24
N ASP A 256 2.20 -62.22 39.09
CA ASP A 256 3.66 -62.34 38.93
C ASP A 256 4.04 -61.86 37.52
#